data_AF-A0A8H3TZ30-F1
#
_entry.id   AF-A0A8H3TZ30-F1
#
_cell.length_a   1.000
_cell.length_b   1.000
_cell.length_c   1.000
_cell.angle_alpha   90.00
_cell.angle_beta   90.00
_cell.angle_gamma   90.00
#
_symmetry.space_group_name_H-M   'P 1'
#
loop_
_entity.id
_entity.type
_entity.pdbx_description
1 polymer ?
#
loop_
_entity_poly.entity_id
_entity_poly.type
_entity_poly.pdbx_seq_one_letter_code
_entity_poly.pdbx_strand_id
1 'polypeptide(L)'
;MSLPAILANTQTPHQPFLIICDTPTLPAHALIRDLVRRNIADASPVAFVSVIHPPSTYGLDPSHTNVRILDLTDDAERYFTDSPRDTFSHLETWLRDTVDELGRGVQVYIDALDVLVEDYASFSRGVKVVKMVLQLLRTQKAPSRLILPLPSSTPLLNSLLTPSTSPALSLLTLHPPSLISHLAETYLTTPPPSGHLDADPQGMKFWSLLVTADGPGSAGWSGGQAGDIKGKGRARGEAVVRSLLGESDESAEAEAVVVQVLVRKQQGGANKGMSRGLEAVRWGAGAEGMVPCAWNEVEGLRSLGKGYVLESETVEERHPSQQHIPFNLSLTASQQASRAQVPIPYAHEGDEPSTPREPAALGGIIFEPGSEDDMDDDDPDEDLDF
;
A
#
# COMPACT_ATOMS: atom_id res chain seq x y z
N MET A 1 9.91 0.21 8.19
CA MET A 1 10.28 0.31 6.76
C MET A 1 9.89 1.70 6.33
N SER A 2 10.80 2.45 5.73
CA SER A 2 10.61 3.88 5.48
C SER A 2 10.59 4.18 3.98
N LEU A 3 9.65 5.02 3.55
CA LEU A 3 9.58 5.61 2.21
C LEU A 3 10.93 6.19 1.76
N PRO A 4 11.73 6.89 2.60
CA PRO A 4 13.10 7.30 2.27
C PRO A 4 13.95 6.21 1.62
N ALA A 5 13.94 4.99 2.17
CA ALA A 5 14.75 3.89 1.64
C ALA A 5 14.24 3.42 0.28
N ILE A 6 12.92 3.45 0.05
CA ILE A 6 12.31 3.16 -1.25
C ILE A 6 12.76 4.22 -2.26
N LEU A 7 12.58 5.50 -1.95
CA LEU A 7 12.92 6.59 -2.88
C LEU A 7 14.41 6.57 -3.24
N ALA A 8 15.28 6.30 -2.26
CA ALA A 8 16.73 6.26 -2.45
C ALA A 8 17.28 4.94 -3.04
N ASN A 9 16.44 3.93 -3.30
CA ASN A 9 16.88 2.59 -3.73
C ASN A 9 17.79 1.85 -2.74
N THR A 10 17.73 2.16 -1.45
CA THR A 10 18.66 1.62 -0.43
C THR A 10 18.05 0.50 0.40
N GLN A 11 16.90 -0.03 -0.04
CA GLN A 11 16.20 -1.09 0.68
C GLN A 11 17.04 -2.36 0.79
N THR A 12 17.05 -2.96 1.98
CA THR A 12 17.68 -4.27 2.23
C THR A 12 16.62 -5.23 2.79
N PRO A 13 16.29 -6.35 2.10
CA PRO A 13 16.79 -6.74 0.79
C PRO A 13 16.30 -5.82 -0.33
N HIS A 14 17.08 -5.74 -1.41
CA HIS A 14 16.80 -4.91 -2.60
C HIS A 14 15.43 -5.25 -3.21
N GLN A 15 14.71 -4.22 -3.65
CA GLN A 15 13.41 -4.34 -4.32
C GLN A 15 13.56 -3.92 -5.78
N PRO A 16 13.69 -4.86 -6.73
CA PRO A 16 13.95 -4.54 -8.14
C PRO A 16 12.71 -4.01 -8.88
N PHE A 17 11.54 -4.04 -8.24
CA PHE A 17 10.29 -3.64 -8.85
C PHE A 17 9.55 -2.65 -7.96
N LEU A 18 9.28 -1.47 -8.51
CA LEU A 18 8.52 -0.40 -7.89
C LEU A 18 7.33 -0.07 -8.78
N ILE A 19 6.12 -0.17 -8.22
CA ILE A 19 4.90 0.31 -8.87
C ILE A 19 4.41 1.54 -8.11
N ILE A 20 3.98 2.56 -8.85
CA ILE A 20 3.37 3.77 -8.30
C ILE A 20 1.93 3.80 -8.82
N CYS A 21 0.95 3.59 -7.94
CA CYS A 21 -0.45 3.77 -8.27
C CYS A 21 -0.74 5.27 -8.42
N ASP A 22 -1.07 5.68 -9.63
CA ASP A 22 -1.61 7.01 -9.87
C ASP A 22 -3.14 7.03 -9.66
N THR A 23 -3.64 8.24 -9.44
CA THR A 23 -5.07 8.55 -9.45
C THR A 23 -5.28 9.81 -10.28
N PRO A 24 -6.46 10.03 -10.88
CA PRO A 24 -6.73 11.25 -11.64
C PRO A 24 -6.51 12.54 -10.83
N THR A 25 -6.75 12.49 -9.51
CA THR A 25 -6.55 13.63 -8.60
C THR A 25 -5.11 13.82 -8.14
N LEU A 26 -4.31 12.75 -8.16
CA LEU A 26 -2.90 12.74 -7.73
C LEU A 26 -2.09 11.91 -8.72
N PRO A 27 -1.74 12.49 -9.87
CA PRO A 27 -0.94 11.80 -10.87
C PRO A 27 0.48 11.51 -10.36
N ALA A 28 1.04 10.36 -10.74
CA ALA A 28 2.36 9.93 -10.28
C ALA A 28 3.54 10.76 -10.84
N HIS A 29 3.29 11.65 -11.81
CA HIS A 29 4.36 12.34 -12.55
C HIS A 29 5.28 13.16 -11.64
N ALA A 30 4.75 13.82 -10.60
CA ALA A 30 5.56 14.61 -9.66
C ALA A 30 6.54 13.72 -8.87
N LEU A 31 6.09 12.52 -8.48
CA LEU A 31 6.94 11.53 -7.81
C LEU A 31 7.99 10.95 -8.75
N ILE A 32 7.61 10.62 -9.99
CA ILE A 32 8.57 10.15 -11.00
C ILE A 32 9.62 11.21 -11.28
N ARG A 33 9.22 12.48 -11.47
CA ARG A 33 10.10 13.62 -11.68
C ARG A 33 11.12 13.73 -10.54
N ASP A 34 10.67 13.59 -9.29
CA ASP A 34 11.58 13.58 -8.13
C ASP A 34 12.55 12.38 -8.15
N LEU A 35 12.07 11.17 -8.45
CA LEU A 35 12.92 9.97 -8.53
C LEU A 35 13.97 10.10 -9.64
N VAL A 36 13.57 10.56 -10.83
CA VAL A 36 14.46 10.80 -11.96
C VAL A 36 15.52 11.83 -11.59
N ARG A 37 15.11 12.96 -11.00
CA ARG A 37 16.01 14.02 -10.55
C ARG A 37 17.06 13.50 -9.56
N ARG A 38 16.66 12.69 -8.57
CA ARG A 38 17.59 12.06 -7.62
C ARG A 38 18.61 11.18 -8.34
N ASN A 39 18.14 10.33 -9.25
CA ASN A 39 19.02 9.43 -9.99
C ASN A 39 20.01 10.19 -10.89
N ILE A 40 19.59 11.28 -11.52
CA ILE A 40 20.49 12.15 -12.29
C ILE A 40 21.53 12.81 -11.36
N ALA A 41 21.10 13.33 -10.20
CA ALA A 41 22.00 13.94 -9.22
C ALA A 41 23.03 12.94 -8.67
N ASP A 42 22.62 11.68 -8.48
CA ASP A 42 23.48 10.58 -8.03
C ASP A 42 24.31 9.96 -9.18
N ALA A 43 24.23 10.52 -10.40
CA ALA A 43 24.85 9.99 -11.62
C ALA A 43 24.49 8.51 -11.90
N SER A 44 23.33 8.06 -11.42
CA SER A 44 22.82 6.71 -11.66
C SER A 44 22.35 6.59 -13.12
N PRO A 45 22.62 5.47 -13.80
CA PRO A 45 22.14 5.29 -15.17
C PRO A 45 20.61 5.20 -15.23
N VAL A 46 19.99 5.96 -16.14
CA VAL A 46 18.53 6.02 -16.31
C VAL A 46 18.15 5.63 -17.73
N ALA A 47 17.24 4.66 -17.85
CA ALA A 47 16.54 4.34 -19.09
C ALA A 47 15.09 4.78 -18.94
N PHE A 48 14.63 5.72 -19.76
CA PHE A 48 13.29 6.30 -19.65
C PHE A 48 12.50 6.10 -20.94
N VAL A 49 11.33 5.46 -20.82
CA VAL A 49 10.35 5.32 -21.91
C VAL A 49 9.20 6.27 -21.61
N SER A 50 9.01 7.24 -22.50
CA SER A 50 8.00 8.30 -22.43
C SER A 50 6.91 7.99 -23.44
N VAL A 51 5.67 7.82 -22.98
CA VAL A 51 4.52 7.35 -23.76
C VAL A 51 3.44 8.43 -23.82
N ILE A 52 3.08 8.99 -22.67
CA ILE A 52 2.02 10.01 -22.60
C ILE A 52 2.62 11.41 -22.43
N HIS A 53 3.64 11.54 -21.56
CA HIS A 53 4.18 12.85 -21.20
C HIS A 53 5.56 13.04 -21.80
N PRO A 54 5.85 14.16 -22.47
CA PRO A 54 7.15 14.38 -23.09
C PRO A 54 8.26 14.35 -22.03
N PRO A 55 9.50 13.95 -22.38
CA PRO A 55 10.60 13.79 -21.43
C PRO A 55 10.90 15.06 -20.61
N SER A 56 10.65 16.24 -21.19
CA SER A 56 10.80 17.54 -20.52
C SER A 56 9.93 17.68 -19.26
N THR A 57 8.77 17.01 -19.21
CA THR A 57 7.88 16.95 -18.04
C THR A 57 8.59 16.39 -16.81
N TYR A 58 9.52 15.46 -17.02
CA TYR A 58 10.30 14.80 -15.97
C TYR A 58 11.66 15.47 -15.71
N GLY A 59 11.95 16.60 -16.38
CA GLY A 59 13.25 17.27 -16.32
C GLY A 59 14.37 16.48 -17.02
N LEU A 60 14.02 15.62 -17.97
CA LEU A 60 14.99 14.86 -18.75
C LEU A 60 15.50 15.71 -19.91
N ASP A 61 16.82 15.87 -19.97
CA ASP A 61 17.55 16.47 -21.08
C ASP A 61 18.39 15.38 -21.78
N PRO A 62 18.31 15.25 -23.13
CA PRO A 62 19.22 14.40 -23.92
C PRO A 62 20.71 14.67 -23.72
N SER A 63 21.08 15.85 -23.19
CA SER A 63 22.47 16.20 -22.86
C SER A 63 23.06 15.37 -21.71
N HIS A 64 22.22 14.75 -20.88
CA HIS A 64 22.68 13.90 -19.78
C HIS A 64 23.29 12.59 -20.30
N THR A 65 24.59 12.40 -20.08
CA THR A 65 25.34 11.24 -20.61
C THR A 65 24.89 9.90 -20.03
N ASN A 66 24.35 9.90 -18.81
CA ASN A 66 23.86 8.73 -18.09
C ASN A 66 22.37 8.42 -18.33
N VAL A 67 21.73 9.16 -19.24
CA VAL A 67 20.30 9.03 -19.53
C VAL A 67 20.12 8.54 -20.97
N ARG A 68 19.24 7.56 -21.14
CA ARG A 68 18.77 7.08 -22.44
C ARG A 68 17.26 7.22 -22.46
N ILE A 69 16.73 7.88 -23.49
CA ILE A 69 15.32 8.23 -23.60
C ILE A 69 14.78 7.58 -24.88
N LEU A 70 13.68 6.84 -24.73
CA LEU A 70 12.82 6.44 -25.84
C LEU A 70 11.55 7.28 -25.74
N ASP A 71 11.44 8.29 -26.59
CA ASP A 71 10.29 9.17 -26.66
C ASP A 71 9.29 8.62 -27.69
N LEU A 72 8.12 8.21 -27.21
CA LEU A 72 7.00 7.71 -28.00
C LEU A 72 5.81 8.69 -27.99
N THR A 73 5.97 9.89 -27.44
CA THR A 73 4.87 10.87 -27.29
C THR A 73 4.48 11.51 -28.62
N ASP A 74 5.46 11.81 -29.46
CA ASP A 74 5.26 12.35 -30.82
C ASP A 74 4.85 11.28 -31.83
N ASP A 75 4.91 10.00 -31.44
CA ASP A 75 4.71 8.87 -32.34
C ASP A 75 3.24 8.53 -32.58
N ALA A 76 2.30 9.22 -31.92
CA ALA A 76 0.85 9.12 -32.10
C ALA A 76 0.36 9.42 -33.54
N GLU A 77 1.21 9.95 -34.42
CA GLU A 77 0.89 10.12 -35.85
C GLU A 77 1.90 9.49 -36.84
N ARG A 78 3.13 9.14 -36.43
CA ARG A 78 4.25 8.95 -37.39
C ARG A 78 4.71 7.52 -37.66
N TYR A 79 4.39 6.52 -36.83
CA TYR A 79 4.76 5.11 -37.09
C TYR A 79 3.60 4.22 -37.58
N PHE A 80 2.41 4.79 -37.77
CA PHE A 80 1.19 4.01 -38.06
C PHE A 80 1.06 3.48 -39.49
N THR A 81 2.05 3.70 -40.36
CA THR A 81 1.98 3.18 -41.74
C THR A 81 2.45 1.74 -41.85
N ASP A 82 3.30 1.25 -40.93
CA ASP A 82 3.89 -0.10 -41.01
C ASP A 82 3.72 -0.87 -39.67
N SER A 83 2.52 -1.41 -39.43
CA SER A 83 2.20 -2.45 -38.43
C SER A 83 2.49 -2.17 -36.93
N PRO A 84 1.47 -2.11 -36.05
CA PRO A 84 1.63 -1.95 -34.59
C PRO A 84 2.41 -3.07 -33.88
N ARG A 85 2.65 -4.21 -34.55
CA ARG A 85 3.49 -5.29 -34.00
C ARG A 85 4.95 -4.89 -33.83
N ASP A 86 5.40 -3.88 -34.58
CA ASP A 86 6.80 -3.49 -34.62
C ASP A 86 7.16 -2.58 -33.44
N THR A 87 6.23 -1.76 -32.93
CA THR A 87 6.46 -0.86 -31.79
C THR A 87 6.90 -1.60 -30.52
N PHE A 88 6.18 -2.66 -30.12
CA PHE A 88 6.59 -3.43 -28.94
C PHE A 88 7.89 -4.22 -29.15
N SER A 89 8.14 -4.68 -30.38
CA SER A 89 9.38 -5.40 -30.71
C SER A 89 10.58 -4.44 -30.68
N HIS A 90 10.36 -3.20 -31.11
CA HIS A 90 11.32 -2.10 -30.99
C HIS A 90 11.57 -1.74 -29.52
N LEU A 91 10.51 -1.59 -28.72
CA LEU A 91 10.62 -1.35 -27.27
C LEU A 91 11.42 -2.46 -26.56
N GLU A 92 11.11 -3.74 -26.86
CA GLU A 92 11.80 -4.89 -26.29
C GLU A 92 13.30 -4.89 -26.64
N THR A 93 13.62 -4.61 -27.91
CA THR A 93 15.02 -4.51 -28.39
C THR A 93 15.74 -3.33 -27.75
N TRP A 94 15.12 -2.14 -27.75
CA TRP A 94 15.67 -0.92 -27.17
C TRP A 94 15.95 -1.08 -25.68
N LEU A 95 15.04 -1.71 -24.92
CA LEU A 95 15.24 -1.95 -23.48
C LEU A 95 16.41 -2.90 -23.21
N ARG A 96 16.60 -3.94 -24.04
CA ARG A 96 17.74 -4.86 -23.92
C ARG A 96 19.05 -4.12 -24.17
N ASP A 97 19.14 -3.48 -25.33
CA ASP A 97 20.36 -2.79 -25.76
C ASP A 97 20.73 -1.67 -24.77
N THR A 98 19.74 -0.91 -24.30
CA THR A 98 19.93 0.19 -23.35
C THR A 98 20.39 -0.30 -21.98
N VAL A 99 19.79 -1.36 -21.44
CA VAL A 99 20.19 -1.92 -20.14
C VAL A 99 21.60 -2.50 -20.21
N ASP A 100 21.95 -3.14 -21.34
CA ASP A 100 23.28 -3.69 -21.58
C ASP A 100 24.33 -2.57 -21.76
N GLU A 101 24.00 -1.49 -22.48
CA GLU A 101 24.88 -0.32 -22.69
C GLU A 101 25.13 0.45 -21.38
N LEU A 102 24.08 0.76 -20.63
CA LEU A 102 24.18 1.53 -19.38
C LEU A 102 24.85 0.74 -18.24
N GLY A 103 24.79 -0.59 -18.30
CA GLY A 103 25.52 -1.47 -17.40
C GLY A 103 24.91 -1.57 -16.00
N ARG A 104 25.65 -1.16 -14.97
CA ARG A 104 25.32 -1.48 -13.56
C ARG A 104 24.43 -0.41 -12.91
N GLY A 105 23.39 -0.84 -12.19
CA GLY A 105 22.58 0.03 -11.32
C GLY A 105 21.49 0.81 -12.05
N VAL A 106 21.11 0.37 -13.26
CA VAL A 106 20.15 1.05 -14.13
C VAL A 106 18.78 1.19 -13.46
N GLN A 107 18.21 2.38 -13.56
CA GLN A 107 16.83 2.69 -13.19
C GLN A 107 16.00 2.80 -14.47
N VAL A 108 15.07 1.88 -14.67
CA VAL A 108 14.21 1.81 -15.86
C VAL A 108 12.84 2.38 -15.52
N TYR A 109 12.36 3.33 -16.32
CA TYR A 109 11.05 3.96 -16.18
C TYR A 109 10.21 3.74 -17.43
N ILE A 110 8.93 3.44 -17.25
CA ILE A 110 7.93 3.42 -18.33
C ILE A 110 6.70 4.15 -17.81
N ASP A 111 6.41 5.34 -18.32
CA ASP A 111 5.45 6.28 -17.71
C ASP A 111 3.96 5.90 -17.89
N ALA A 112 3.62 5.11 -18.90
CA ALA A 112 2.25 4.63 -19.12
C ALA A 112 2.24 3.30 -19.88
N LEU A 113 2.72 2.25 -19.23
CA LEU A 113 2.78 0.92 -19.83
C LEU A 113 1.39 0.37 -20.18
N ASP A 114 0.37 0.71 -19.40
CA ASP A 114 -1.00 0.30 -19.64
C ASP A 114 -1.56 0.86 -20.96
N VAL A 115 -1.30 2.13 -21.27
CA VAL A 115 -1.67 2.74 -22.56
C VAL A 115 -0.95 2.06 -23.72
N LEU A 116 0.36 1.81 -23.59
CA LEU A 116 1.07 1.02 -24.62
C LEU A 116 0.42 -0.34 -24.85
N VAL A 117 0.06 -1.02 -23.77
CA VAL A 117 -0.55 -2.35 -23.85
C VAL A 117 -1.94 -2.32 -24.47
N GLU A 118 -2.73 -1.29 -24.18
CA GLU A 118 -4.06 -1.09 -24.75
C GLU A 118 -3.99 -0.80 -26.26
N ASP A 119 -3.09 0.09 -26.67
CA ASP A 119 -3.04 0.59 -28.05
C ASP A 119 -2.30 -0.34 -29.02
N TYR A 120 -1.24 -1.01 -28.58
CA TYR A 120 -0.29 -1.67 -29.50
C TYR A 120 -0.06 -3.15 -29.24
N ALA A 121 -0.57 -3.70 -28.13
CA ALA A 121 -0.24 -5.07 -27.75
C ALA A 121 -1.42 -5.85 -27.15
N SER A 122 -1.12 -7.08 -26.76
CA SER A 122 -2.01 -7.81 -25.85
C SER A 122 -1.53 -7.61 -24.42
N PHE A 123 -2.48 -7.67 -23.49
CA PHE A 123 -2.22 -7.74 -22.06
C PHE A 123 -1.07 -8.69 -21.68
N SER A 124 -1.07 -9.89 -22.26
CA SER A 124 -0.05 -10.91 -22.01
C SER A 124 1.36 -10.46 -22.42
N ARG A 125 1.46 -9.63 -23.47
CA ARG A 125 2.74 -9.10 -23.96
C ARG A 125 3.26 -8.02 -23.03
N GLY A 126 2.41 -7.13 -22.50
CA GLY A 126 2.80 -6.16 -21.47
C GLY A 126 3.44 -6.83 -20.25
N VAL A 127 2.79 -7.88 -19.72
CA VAL A 127 3.34 -8.67 -18.60
C VAL A 127 4.66 -9.35 -18.98
N LYS A 128 4.81 -9.84 -20.22
CA LYS A 128 6.07 -10.41 -20.71
C LYS A 128 7.20 -9.39 -20.76
N VAL A 129 6.93 -8.16 -21.20
CA VAL A 129 7.92 -7.06 -21.21
C VAL A 129 8.39 -6.77 -19.79
N VAL A 130 7.48 -6.65 -18.82
CA VAL A 130 7.85 -6.43 -17.41
C VAL A 130 8.72 -7.56 -16.88
N LYS A 131 8.32 -8.82 -17.11
CA LYS A 131 9.10 -9.99 -16.68
C LYS A 131 10.49 -10.03 -17.34
N MET A 132 10.57 -9.69 -18.62
CA MET A 132 11.83 -9.58 -19.36
C MET A 132 12.74 -8.53 -18.73
N VAL A 133 12.25 -7.30 -18.50
CA VAL A 133 13.05 -6.23 -17.88
C VAL A 133 13.52 -6.63 -16.50
N LEU A 134 12.63 -7.17 -15.65
CA LEU A 134 13.01 -7.65 -14.32
C LEU A 134 14.07 -8.77 -14.39
N GLN A 135 14.02 -9.64 -15.39
CA GLN A 135 15.05 -10.66 -15.60
C GLN A 135 16.39 -10.03 -16.00
N LEU A 136 16.40 -9.04 -16.89
CA LEU A 136 17.61 -8.28 -17.26
C LEU A 136 18.20 -7.54 -16.05
N LEU A 137 17.38 -6.89 -15.23
CA LEU A 137 17.86 -6.16 -14.06
C LEU A 137 18.43 -7.10 -12.97
N ARG A 138 17.96 -8.35 -12.89
CA ARG A 138 18.48 -9.36 -11.94
C ARG A 138 19.87 -9.88 -12.30
N THR A 139 20.29 -9.80 -13.56
CA THR A 139 21.66 -10.21 -13.95
C THR A 139 22.71 -9.16 -13.57
N GLN A 140 22.27 -7.95 -13.22
CA GLN A 140 23.15 -6.85 -12.84
C GLN A 140 23.72 -7.04 -11.43
N LYS A 141 24.98 -6.62 -11.26
CA LYS A 141 25.70 -6.72 -9.96
C LYS A 141 25.35 -5.61 -8.97
N ALA A 142 24.67 -4.56 -9.43
CA ALA A 142 24.31 -3.39 -8.64
C ALA A 142 22.77 -3.30 -8.54
N PRO A 143 22.22 -2.58 -7.54
CA PRO A 143 20.78 -2.48 -7.32
C PRO A 143 20.10 -1.73 -8.47
N SER A 144 19.65 -2.47 -9.48
CA SER A 144 18.86 -1.96 -10.60
C SER A 144 17.36 -2.08 -10.32
N ARG A 145 16.54 -1.19 -10.88
CA ARG A 145 15.11 -1.15 -10.58
C ARG A 145 14.26 -0.80 -11.78
N LEU A 146 13.10 -1.44 -11.90
CA LEU A 146 12.02 -1.05 -12.79
C LEU A 146 10.97 -0.25 -12.00
N ILE A 147 10.62 0.94 -12.50
CA ILE A 147 9.62 1.84 -11.94
C ILE A 147 8.47 1.99 -12.94
N LEU A 148 7.25 1.63 -12.52
CA LEU A 148 6.04 1.73 -13.33
C LEU A 148 4.97 2.56 -12.59
N PRO A 149 4.70 3.81 -12.98
CA PRO A 149 3.38 4.39 -12.76
C PRO A 149 2.29 3.58 -13.48
N LEU A 150 1.20 3.32 -12.77
CA LEU A 150 0.03 2.63 -13.30
C LEU A 150 -1.22 3.18 -12.63
N PRO A 151 -2.32 3.39 -13.37
CA PRO A 151 -3.60 3.68 -12.77
C PRO A 151 -4.07 2.58 -11.83
N SER A 152 -4.65 2.94 -10.69
CA SER A 152 -5.22 1.95 -9.75
C SER A 152 -6.34 1.11 -10.38
N SER A 153 -6.98 1.62 -11.43
CA SER A 153 -8.06 0.97 -12.18
C SER A 153 -7.58 0.03 -13.29
N THR A 154 -6.29 0.07 -13.69
CA THR A 154 -5.83 -0.72 -14.83
C THR A 154 -5.85 -2.22 -14.53
N PRO A 155 -6.39 -3.08 -15.42
CA PRO A 155 -6.36 -4.52 -15.23
C PRO A 155 -4.93 -5.08 -15.16
N LEU A 156 -3.95 -4.34 -15.72
CA LEU A 156 -2.55 -4.74 -15.75
C LEU A 156 -1.96 -4.83 -14.35
N LEU A 157 -2.39 -3.94 -13.45
CA LEU A 157 -1.90 -3.88 -12.07
C LEU A 157 -2.07 -5.23 -11.36
N ASN A 158 -3.25 -5.85 -11.44
CA ASN A 158 -3.54 -7.11 -10.76
C ASN A 158 -2.58 -8.25 -11.18
N SER A 159 -2.21 -8.30 -12.46
CA SER A 159 -1.26 -9.30 -12.95
C SER A 159 0.18 -9.02 -12.53
N LEU A 160 0.56 -7.74 -12.45
CA LEU A 160 1.89 -7.32 -12.00
C LEU A 160 2.07 -7.44 -10.48
N LEU A 161 0.98 -7.32 -9.72
CA LEU A 161 0.97 -7.55 -8.27
C LEU A 161 1.11 -9.02 -7.90
N THR A 162 1.01 -9.98 -8.83
CA THR A 162 1.19 -11.40 -8.47
C THR A 162 2.64 -11.70 -8.05
N PRO A 163 2.87 -12.60 -7.07
CA PRO A 163 4.23 -13.04 -6.71
C PRO A 163 4.99 -13.69 -7.87
N SER A 164 4.26 -14.22 -8.87
CA SER A 164 4.82 -14.82 -10.08
C SER A 164 5.55 -13.81 -10.97
N THR A 165 5.16 -12.53 -10.90
CA THR A 165 5.79 -11.45 -11.67
C THR A 165 7.07 -10.98 -10.98
N SER A 166 6.98 -10.67 -9.68
CA SER A 166 8.18 -10.41 -8.88
C SER A 166 7.97 -10.83 -7.42
N PRO A 167 8.84 -11.67 -6.84
CA PRO A 167 8.73 -12.04 -5.42
C PRO A 167 9.08 -10.88 -4.48
N ALA A 168 9.78 -9.85 -4.97
CA ALA A 168 10.14 -8.62 -4.26
C ALA A 168 9.52 -7.42 -5.00
N LEU A 169 8.65 -6.67 -4.32
CA LEU A 169 7.89 -5.56 -4.88
C LEU A 169 7.73 -4.45 -3.84
N SER A 170 7.94 -3.21 -4.25
CA SER A 170 7.42 -2.03 -3.55
C SER A 170 6.26 -1.43 -4.36
N LEU A 171 5.18 -1.08 -3.68
CA LEU A 171 3.99 -0.45 -4.23
C LEU A 171 3.74 0.84 -3.46
N LEU A 172 3.67 1.96 -4.16
CA LEU A 172 3.34 3.26 -3.59
C LEU A 172 1.96 3.68 -4.11
N THR A 173 1.07 4.10 -3.22
CA THR A 173 -0.24 4.66 -3.59
C THR A 173 -0.37 6.05 -2.99
N LEU A 174 -0.70 7.03 -3.81
CA LEU A 174 -0.80 8.43 -3.41
C LEU A 174 -2.21 8.74 -2.93
N HIS A 175 -2.32 9.34 -1.75
CA HIS A 175 -3.58 9.68 -1.09
C HIS A 175 -3.65 11.16 -0.75
N PRO A 176 -4.78 11.85 -1.02
CA PRO A 176 -4.99 13.21 -0.56
C PRO A 176 -5.04 13.24 0.97
N PRO A 177 -4.37 14.21 1.64
CA PRO A 177 -4.45 14.34 3.09
C PRO A 177 -5.89 14.46 3.61
N SER A 178 -6.75 15.13 2.85
CA SER A 178 -8.18 15.30 3.18
C SER A 178 -8.94 13.97 3.24
N LEU A 179 -8.59 12.99 2.39
CA LEU A 179 -9.20 11.66 2.42
C LEU A 179 -8.88 10.95 3.73
N ILE A 180 -7.61 10.99 4.14
CA ILE A 180 -7.13 10.34 5.36
C ILE A 180 -7.81 10.95 6.60
N SER A 181 -7.89 12.28 6.68
CA SER A 181 -8.60 12.99 7.75
C SER A 181 -10.10 12.68 7.75
N HIS A 182 -10.73 12.70 6.57
CA HIS A 182 -12.15 12.38 6.44
C HIS A 182 -12.47 10.97 6.93
N LEU A 183 -11.68 9.97 6.53
CA LEU A 183 -11.86 8.59 6.98
C LEU A 183 -11.66 8.49 8.50
N ALA A 184 -10.64 9.16 9.03
CA ALA A 184 -10.35 9.11 10.44
C ALA A 184 -11.46 9.73 11.30
N GLU A 185 -11.93 10.92 10.93
CA GLU A 185 -12.96 11.66 11.65
C GLU A 185 -14.35 11.01 11.50
N THR A 186 -14.71 10.58 10.29
CA THR A 186 -16.04 10.03 10.01
C THR A 186 -16.25 8.67 10.67
N TYR A 187 -15.22 7.83 10.69
CA TYR A 187 -15.32 6.45 11.19
C TYR A 187 -14.73 6.26 12.59
N LEU A 188 -14.23 7.35 13.20
CA LEU A 188 -13.55 7.36 14.49
C LEU A 188 -12.44 6.29 14.54
N THR A 189 -11.65 6.22 13.47
CA THR A 189 -10.54 5.27 13.34
C THR A 189 -9.24 6.03 13.14
N THR A 190 -8.22 5.71 13.91
CA THR A 190 -6.89 6.29 13.67
C THR A 190 -6.19 5.55 12.53
N PRO A 191 -5.43 6.27 11.69
CA PRO A 191 -4.50 5.62 10.79
C PRO A 191 -3.47 4.85 11.62
N PRO A 192 -3.08 3.63 11.22
CA PRO A 192 -2.24 2.77 12.04
C PRO A 192 -0.84 3.38 12.27
N PRO A 193 -0.21 3.11 13.43
CA PRO A 193 1.22 3.25 13.67
C PRO A 193 2.04 2.84 12.44
N SER A 194 2.94 3.70 11.96
CA SER A 194 3.91 3.31 10.94
C SER A 194 4.67 2.06 11.41
N GLY A 195 4.38 0.90 10.82
CA GLY A 195 5.08 -0.36 11.09
C GLY A 195 4.42 -1.35 12.05
N HIS A 196 3.23 -1.09 12.61
CA HIS A 196 2.53 -2.04 13.50
C HIS A 196 1.16 -2.42 12.92
N LEU A 197 1.17 -3.28 11.89
CA LEU A 197 -0.02 -3.66 11.13
C LEU A 197 -0.87 -4.74 11.80
N ASP A 198 -0.22 -5.74 12.38
CA ASP A 198 -0.89 -7.02 12.58
C ASP A 198 -1.48 -7.20 13.99
N ALA A 199 -1.33 -6.19 14.86
CA ALA A 199 -1.74 -6.29 16.26
C ALA A 199 -2.91 -5.38 16.66
N ASP A 200 -3.23 -4.35 15.87
CA ASP A 200 -4.26 -3.37 16.24
C ASP A 200 -5.54 -3.50 15.39
N PRO A 201 -6.67 -3.92 15.99
CA PRO A 201 -7.97 -3.97 15.32
C PRO A 201 -8.41 -2.64 14.70
N GLN A 202 -8.04 -1.49 15.28
CA GLN A 202 -8.41 -0.18 14.74
C GLN A 202 -7.67 0.11 13.44
N GLY A 203 -6.37 -0.18 13.39
CA GLY A 203 -5.57 -0.10 12.17
C GLY A 203 -6.14 -0.96 11.03
N MET A 204 -6.58 -2.19 11.33
CA MET A 204 -7.23 -3.06 10.33
C MET A 204 -8.53 -2.48 9.80
N LYS A 205 -9.36 -1.89 10.67
CA LYS A 205 -10.59 -1.21 10.26
C LYS A 205 -10.28 0.00 9.35
N PHE A 206 -9.29 0.82 9.72
CA PHE A 206 -8.87 1.95 8.89
C PHE A 206 -8.42 1.49 7.50
N TRP A 207 -7.60 0.43 7.41
CA TRP A 207 -7.14 -0.09 6.12
C TRP A 207 -8.28 -0.63 5.26
N SER A 208 -9.25 -1.32 5.85
CA SER A 208 -10.43 -1.79 5.14
C SER A 208 -11.22 -0.62 4.53
N LEU A 209 -11.37 0.47 5.29
CA LEU A 209 -12.02 1.70 4.82
C LEU A 209 -11.24 2.37 3.69
N LEU A 210 -9.92 2.50 3.84
CA LEU A 210 -9.06 3.10 2.82
C LEU A 210 -9.09 2.30 1.51
N VAL A 211 -8.93 0.96 1.57
CA VAL A 211 -9.02 0.09 0.38
C VAL A 211 -10.40 0.19 -0.28
N THR A 212 -11.45 0.34 0.51
CA THR A 212 -12.81 0.51 -0.04
C THR A 212 -12.97 1.87 -0.73
N ALA A 213 -12.35 2.93 -0.19
CA ALA A 213 -12.35 4.25 -0.79
C ALA A 213 -11.55 4.31 -2.11
N ASP A 214 -10.47 3.53 -2.19
CA ASP A 214 -9.59 3.43 -3.37
C ASP A 214 -10.10 2.47 -4.45
N GLY A 215 -11.08 1.63 -4.11
CA GLY A 215 -11.50 0.53 -4.98
C GLY A 215 -12.01 1.02 -6.34
N PRO A 216 -11.85 0.22 -7.41
CA PRO A 216 -12.21 0.59 -8.79
C PRO A 216 -13.70 0.95 -8.99
N GLY A 217 -14.58 0.66 -8.02
CA GLY A 217 -15.98 1.10 -8.00
C GLY A 217 -16.21 2.51 -7.43
N SER A 218 -15.18 3.17 -6.91
CA SER A 218 -15.23 4.53 -6.36
C SER A 218 -15.16 5.60 -7.46
N ALA A 219 -14.41 5.33 -8.53
CA ALA A 219 -14.19 6.24 -9.67
C ALA A 219 -15.30 6.17 -10.76
N GLY A 220 -16.32 5.32 -10.56
CA GLY A 220 -17.34 5.02 -11.56
C GLY A 220 -18.63 5.84 -11.43
N TRP A 221 -18.59 7.15 -11.71
CA TRP A 221 -19.78 7.87 -12.16
C TRP A 221 -19.45 8.73 -13.40
N SER A 222 -19.30 8.06 -14.54
CA SER A 222 -19.36 8.68 -15.86
C SER A 222 -20.52 8.07 -16.65
N GLY A 223 -21.61 8.84 -16.76
CA GLY A 223 -22.61 8.74 -17.84
C GLY A 223 -23.31 7.40 -18.08
N GLY A 224 -24.45 7.18 -17.41
CA GLY A 224 -25.40 6.13 -17.78
C GLY A 224 -26.69 6.24 -16.96
N GLN A 225 -27.83 6.31 -17.64
CA GLN A 225 -29.19 6.56 -17.15
C GLN A 225 -29.49 6.24 -15.68
N ALA A 226 -30.15 7.19 -15.03
CA ALA A 226 -30.88 7.04 -13.78
C ALA A 226 -31.85 5.85 -13.82
N GLY A 227 -31.36 4.68 -13.40
CA GLY A 227 -32.17 3.56 -12.96
C GLY A 227 -32.05 3.46 -11.45
N ASP A 228 -33.17 3.65 -10.76
CA ASP A 228 -33.34 3.56 -9.31
C ASP A 228 -32.74 2.27 -8.72
N ILE A 229 -31.47 2.30 -8.33
CA ILE A 229 -30.88 1.29 -7.44
C ILE A 229 -30.46 2.02 -6.17
N LYS A 230 -31.29 1.86 -5.13
CA LYS A 230 -31.00 2.22 -3.73
C LYS A 230 -29.78 1.44 -3.23
N GLY A 231 -28.58 1.93 -3.53
CA GLY A 231 -27.31 1.44 -3.00
C GLY A 231 -26.45 2.59 -2.48
N LYS A 232 -26.86 3.23 -1.38
CA LYS A 232 -26.34 4.50 -0.84
C LYS A 232 -24.90 4.49 -0.27
N GLY A 233 -24.03 3.54 -0.63
CA GLY A 233 -22.80 3.29 0.15
C GLY A 233 -21.45 3.53 -0.53
N ARG A 234 -21.34 3.47 -1.87
CA ARG A 234 -20.05 3.12 -2.50
C ARG A 234 -19.35 4.22 -3.32
N ALA A 235 -20.03 5.28 -3.74
CA ALA A 235 -19.45 6.31 -4.63
C ALA A 235 -18.95 7.58 -3.89
N ARG A 236 -18.67 7.50 -2.58
CA ARG A 236 -18.51 8.70 -1.75
C ARG A 236 -17.07 9.20 -1.62
N GLY A 237 -16.06 8.35 -1.76
CA GLY A 237 -14.66 8.72 -1.46
C GLY A 237 -14.13 9.84 -2.35
N GLU A 238 -14.05 9.60 -3.65
CA GLU A 238 -13.45 10.56 -4.60
C GLU A 238 -14.34 11.79 -4.81
N ALA A 239 -15.67 11.60 -4.85
CA ALA A 239 -16.62 12.71 -4.97
C ALA A 239 -16.62 13.64 -3.74
N VAL A 240 -16.43 13.09 -2.52
CA VAL A 240 -16.24 13.90 -1.31
C VAL A 240 -14.90 14.61 -1.35
N VAL A 241 -13.82 13.95 -1.81
CA VAL A 241 -12.52 14.62 -1.96
C VAL A 241 -12.61 15.77 -2.96
N ARG A 242 -13.20 15.59 -4.15
CA ARG A 242 -13.42 16.68 -5.12
C ARG A 242 -14.32 17.79 -4.55
N SER A 243 -15.38 17.41 -3.83
CA SER A 243 -16.27 18.37 -3.18
C SER A 243 -15.62 19.13 -2.01
N LEU A 244 -14.66 18.52 -1.31
CA LEU A 244 -13.94 19.12 -0.18
C LEU A 244 -12.74 19.97 -0.63
N LEU A 245 -12.08 19.59 -1.73
CA LEU A 245 -10.98 20.36 -2.31
C LEU A 245 -11.48 21.63 -3.02
N GLY A 246 -12.79 21.73 -3.29
CA GLY A 246 -13.37 22.83 -4.05
C GLY A 246 -12.95 22.77 -5.53
N GLU A 247 -13.76 23.36 -6.41
CA GLU A 247 -13.39 23.57 -7.83
C GLU A 247 -12.32 24.68 -7.96
N SER A 248 -11.34 24.74 -7.06
CA SER A 248 -10.25 25.70 -7.15
C SER A 248 -9.21 25.20 -8.16
N ASP A 249 -8.90 26.08 -9.12
CA ASP A 249 -7.99 25.94 -10.26
C ASP A 249 -6.98 24.78 -10.20
N GLU A 250 -6.92 24.02 -11.29
CA GLU A 250 -6.10 22.84 -11.59
C GLU A 250 -4.55 23.01 -11.48
N SER A 251 -4.04 24.00 -10.75
CA SER A 251 -2.60 24.32 -10.69
C SER A 251 -2.01 24.51 -9.30
N ALA A 252 -2.78 24.38 -8.23
CA ALA A 252 -2.18 24.22 -6.91
C ALA A 252 -1.70 22.78 -6.75
N GLU A 253 -0.46 22.48 -7.18
CA GLU A 253 0.23 21.23 -6.82
C GLU A 253 0.04 21.03 -5.31
N ALA A 254 -0.66 19.96 -4.90
CA ALA A 254 -0.97 19.71 -3.51
C ALA A 254 0.33 19.70 -2.69
N GLU A 255 0.53 20.70 -1.82
CA GLU A 255 1.80 20.95 -1.10
C GLU A 255 2.29 19.71 -0.34
N ALA A 256 1.36 18.85 0.08
CA ALA A 256 1.64 17.57 0.69
C ALA A 256 0.71 16.45 0.21
N VAL A 257 1.21 15.23 0.29
CA VAL A 257 0.52 13.99 -0.06
C VAL A 257 0.78 12.93 1.01
N VAL A 258 -0.16 12.02 1.21
CA VAL A 258 0.07 10.82 2.02
C VAL A 258 0.40 9.67 1.09
N VAL A 259 1.53 9.02 1.31
CA VAL A 259 1.95 7.86 0.53
C VAL A 259 1.67 6.61 1.33
N GLN A 260 0.78 5.78 0.82
CA GLN A 260 0.69 4.40 1.24
C GLN A 260 1.87 3.63 0.66
N VAL A 261 2.67 3.07 1.55
CA VAL A 261 3.79 2.20 1.23
C VAL A 261 3.35 0.77 1.43
N LEU A 262 3.53 -0.09 0.44
CA LEU A 262 3.39 -1.54 0.55
C LEU A 262 4.65 -2.21 0.02
N VAL A 263 5.24 -3.12 0.80
CA VAL A 263 6.46 -3.84 0.43
C VAL A 263 6.25 -5.33 0.62
N ARG A 264 6.49 -6.09 -0.43
CA ARG A 264 6.55 -7.56 -0.42
C ARG A 264 8.02 -7.98 -0.45
N LYS A 265 8.43 -8.78 0.54
CA LYS A 265 9.79 -9.33 0.64
C LYS A 265 9.86 -10.77 0.11
N GLN A 266 10.98 -11.12 -0.52
CA GLN A 266 11.22 -12.43 -1.15
C GLN A 266 11.56 -13.57 -0.17
N GLN A 267 11.91 -13.32 1.10
CA GLN A 267 12.56 -14.32 1.96
C GLN A 267 11.66 -14.91 3.07
N GLY A 268 11.65 -16.25 3.15
CA GLY A 268 10.86 -17.05 4.09
C GLY A 268 11.47 -17.20 5.49
N GLY A 269 11.04 -16.34 6.40
CA GLY A 269 11.08 -16.57 7.85
C GLY A 269 9.66 -16.45 8.44
N ALA A 270 9.51 -16.58 9.77
CA ALA A 270 8.21 -16.50 10.46
C ALA A 270 7.40 -15.23 10.13
N ASN A 271 8.07 -14.15 9.71
CA ASN A 271 7.45 -12.92 9.21
C ASN A 271 7.37 -12.91 7.67
N LYS A 272 6.71 -13.92 7.07
CA LYS A 272 6.21 -13.87 5.69
C LYS A 272 5.15 -12.76 5.61
N GLY A 273 5.60 -11.51 5.51
CA GLY A 273 4.73 -10.36 5.67
C GLY A 273 4.85 -9.42 4.49
N MET A 274 3.71 -9.18 3.85
CA MET A 274 3.51 -7.93 3.15
C MET A 274 3.46 -6.84 4.21
N SER A 275 4.40 -5.90 4.19
CA SER A 275 4.34 -4.75 5.09
C SER A 275 3.65 -3.60 4.39
N ARG A 276 2.87 -2.85 5.14
CA ARG A 276 2.13 -1.65 4.70
C ARG A 276 2.36 -0.51 5.70
N GLY A 277 2.25 0.73 5.25
CA GLY A 277 2.39 1.91 6.08
C GLY A 277 1.85 3.15 5.38
N LEU A 278 1.58 4.21 6.14
CA LEU A 278 1.26 5.53 5.63
C LEU A 278 2.35 6.50 6.05
N GLU A 279 2.89 7.23 5.09
CA GLU A 279 3.91 8.26 5.33
C GLU A 279 3.46 9.57 4.71
N ALA A 280 3.53 10.66 5.47
CA ALA A 280 3.21 12.00 4.99
C ALA A 280 4.44 12.61 4.31
N VAL A 281 4.22 13.30 3.20
CA VAL A 281 5.31 13.81 2.37
C VAL A 281 4.94 15.18 1.83
N ARG A 282 5.88 16.12 1.88
CA ARG A 282 5.74 17.46 1.33
C ARG A 282 6.60 17.62 0.08
N TRP A 283 6.15 18.44 -0.85
CA TRP A 283 7.00 18.90 -1.95
C TRP A 283 7.87 20.05 -1.44
N GLY A 284 9.17 19.81 -1.35
CA GLY A 284 10.15 20.82 -1.01
C GLY A 284 10.31 21.83 -2.13
N ALA A 285 10.60 23.09 -1.77
CA ALA A 285 10.88 24.13 -2.73
C ALA A 285 12.21 23.85 -3.46
N GLY A 286 12.21 23.94 -4.80
CA GLY A 286 13.41 23.85 -5.62
C GLY A 286 14.07 22.47 -5.62
N ALA A 287 15.33 22.39 -5.16
CA ALA A 287 16.17 21.20 -5.28
C ALA A 287 15.96 20.14 -4.19
N GLU A 288 15.16 20.42 -3.16
CA GLU A 288 14.88 19.42 -2.11
C GLU A 288 13.98 18.30 -2.64
N GLY A 289 13.06 18.63 -3.55
CA GLY A 289 12.08 17.70 -4.08
C GLY A 289 11.24 17.07 -2.98
N MET A 290 10.90 15.80 -3.09
CA MET A 290 9.93 15.19 -2.17
C MET A 290 10.56 14.87 -0.79
N VAL A 291 10.04 15.44 0.30
CA VAL A 291 10.62 15.30 1.65
C VAL A 291 9.60 14.67 2.61
N PRO A 292 9.91 13.54 3.27
CA PRO A 292 9.06 12.99 4.32
C PRO A 292 8.88 14.02 5.44
N CYS A 293 7.67 14.13 5.96
CA CYS A 293 7.32 15.09 7.00
C CYS A 293 6.44 14.45 8.07
N ALA A 294 6.37 15.09 9.23
CA ALA A 294 5.46 14.65 10.27
C ALA A 294 4.00 14.96 9.88
N TRP A 295 3.06 14.16 10.36
CA TRP A 295 1.63 14.33 10.03
C TRP A 295 1.08 15.70 10.48
N ASN A 296 1.60 16.24 11.58
CA ASN A 296 1.22 17.56 12.08
C ASN A 296 1.75 18.75 11.25
N GLU A 297 2.66 18.51 10.30
CA GLU A 297 3.15 19.52 9.37
C GLU A 297 2.19 19.70 8.18
N VAL A 298 1.40 18.68 7.87
CA VAL A 298 0.40 18.70 6.79
C VAL A 298 -0.90 19.31 7.29
N GLU A 299 -1.38 20.39 6.65
CA GLU A 299 -2.54 21.18 7.11
C GLU A 299 -3.79 20.34 7.38
N GLY A 300 -4.10 19.38 6.49
CA GLY A 300 -5.25 18.49 6.65
C GLY A 300 -5.10 17.46 7.78
N LEU A 301 -3.88 17.09 8.18
CA LEU A 301 -3.61 16.00 9.13
C LEU A 301 -3.22 16.48 10.53
N ARG A 302 -3.22 17.80 10.78
CA ARG A 302 -2.80 18.38 12.07
C ARG A 302 -3.59 17.86 13.26
N SER A 303 -4.88 17.56 13.08
CA SER A 303 -5.74 16.97 14.12
C SER A 303 -5.28 15.56 14.50
N LEU A 304 -4.87 14.77 13.52
CA LEU A 304 -4.40 13.40 13.70
C LEU A 304 -3.01 13.34 14.34
N GLY A 305 -2.12 14.26 13.97
CA GLY A 305 -0.75 14.30 14.49
C GLY A 305 -0.65 14.55 16.00
N LYS A 306 -1.64 15.21 16.62
CA LYS A 306 -1.64 15.50 18.07
C LYS A 306 -1.99 14.29 18.94
N GLY A 307 -2.74 13.32 18.40
CA GLY A 307 -3.06 12.06 19.08
C GLY A 307 -1.98 10.99 18.91
N TYR A 308 -0.97 11.25 18.08
CA TYR A 308 0.06 10.31 17.66
C TYR A 308 1.44 10.68 18.20
N VAL A 309 1.48 11.29 19.40
CA VAL A 309 2.74 11.38 20.13
C VAL A 309 3.11 9.96 20.51
N LEU A 310 4.21 9.47 19.92
CA LEU A 310 4.86 8.22 20.26
C LEU A 310 4.98 8.14 21.80
N GLU A 311 4.18 7.31 22.46
CA GLU A 311 4.48 6.81 23.81
C GLU A 311 5.67 5.85 23.69
N SER A 312 6.82 6.41 23.36
CA SER A 312 8.11 5.77 23.49
C SER A 312 9.03 6.75 24.20
N GLU A 313 8.61 7.16 25.38
CA GLU A 313 9.51 7.54 26.47
C GLU A 313 8.72 7.47 27.77
N THR A 314 9.32 6.77 28.73
CA THR A 314 8.88 6.63 30.12
C THR A 314 8.37 7.93 30.71
N VAL A 315 7.18 7.93 31.32
CA VAL A 315 6.87 8.48 32.66
C VAL A 315 5.35 8.46 32.87
N GLU A 316 4.96 8.02 34.05
CA GLU A 316 3.62 8.14 34.62
C GLU A 316 3.09 9.58 34.51
N GLU A 317 2.18 9.86 33.58
CA GLU A 317 1.29 11.01 33.74
C GLU A 317 -0.05 10.76 33.05
N ARG A 318 -1.11 10.84 33.86
CA ARG A 318 -2.49 10.50 33.48
C ARG A 318 -3.02 11.47 32.42
N HIS A 319 -3.61 10.91 31.37
CA HIS A 319 -4.41 11.66 30.39
C HIS A 319 -5.61 12.37 31.08
N PRO A 320 -5.79 13.70 30.92
CA PRO A 320 -6.94 14.43 31.48
C PRO A 320 -8.27 14.11 30.78
N SER A 321 -8.27 13.36 29.66
CA SER A 321 -9.48 12.93 28.94
C SER A 321 -10.19 11.71 29.56
N GLN A 322 -9.59 11.04 30.56
CA GLN A 322 -10.24 9.93 31.28
C GLN A 322 -11.11 10.38 32.47
N GLN A 323 -11.20 11.69 32.73
CA GLN A 323 -11.94 12.22 33.89
C GLN A 323 -13.45 12.38 33.65
N HIS A 324 -13.95 12.15 32.42
CA HIS A 324 -15.35 12.39 32.05
C HIS A 324 -16.11 11.17 31.51
N ILE A 325 -15.68 9.94 31.83
CA ILE A 325 -16.49 8.74 31.60
C ILE A 325 -17.14 8.36 32.93
N PRO A 326 -18.48 8.32 33.04
CA PRO A 326 -19.19 8.13 34.32
C PRO A 326 -19.01 6.73 34.95
N PHE A 327 -18.35 5.80 34.25
CA PHE A 327 -17.89 4.54 34.81
C PHE A 327 -16.49 4.26 34.27
N ASN A 328 -15.50 4.26 35.15
CA ASN A 328 -14.14 3.86 34.81
C ASN A 328 -14.07 2.33 34.84
N LEU A 329 -13.78 1.70 33.70
CA LEU A 329 -13.64 0.24 33.57
C LEU A 329 -12.27 -0.25 34.08
N SER A 330 -11.34 0.65 34.36
CA SER A 330 -10.05 0.30 34.97
C SER A 330 -10.14 0.38 36.50
N LEU A 331 -9.73 -0.69 37.17
CA LEU A 331 -9.62 -0.69 38.63
C LEU A 331 -8.38 0.12 39.03
N THR A 332 -8.55 1.03 40.00
CA THR A 332 -7.42 1.67 40.66
C THR A 332 -6.58 0.64 41.41
N ALA A 333 -5.28 0.92 41.63
CA ALA A 333 -4.42 0.03 42.41
C ALA A 333 -4.98 -0.30 43.80
N SER A 334 -5.64 0.66 44.45
CA SER A 334 -6.34 0.44 45.72
C SER A 334 -7.54 -0.49 45.59
N GLN A 335 -8.32 -0.38 44.51
CA GLN A 335 -9.45 -1.27 44.25
C GLN A 335 -8.97 -2.69 43.93
N GLN A 336 -7.89 -2.82 43.16
CA GLN A 336 -7.28 -4.11 42.83
C GLN A 336 -6.73 -4.80 44.09
N ALA A 337 -6.06 -4.06 44.98
CA ALA A 337 -5.62 -4.55 46.28
C ALA A 337 -6.80 -4.95 47.18
N SER A 338 -7.88 -4.15 47.22
CA SER A 338 -9.07 -4.48 48.02
C SER A 338 -9.80 -5.71 47.47
N ARG A 339 -9.86 -5.90 46.15
CA ARG A 339 -10.44 -7.09 45.52
C ARG A 339 -9.62 -8.35 45.84
N ALA A 340 -8.30 -8.24 45.89
CA ALA A 340 -7.42 -9.35 46.28
C ALA A 340 -7.55 -9.74 47.76
N GLN A 341 -8.05 -8.84 48.61
CA GLN A 341 -8.30 -9.10 50.03
C GLN A 341 -9.69 -9.69 50.32
N VAL A 342 -10.63 -9.66 49.37
CA VAL A 342 -11.96 -10.25 49.57
C VAL A 342 -11.82 -11.78 49.49
N PRO A 343 -12.03 -12.52 50.60
CA PRO A 343 -11.94 -13.97 50.60
C PRO A 343 -12.99 -14.54 49.66
N ILE A 344 -12.55 -15.32 48.67
CA ILE A 344 -13.46 -15.92 47.69
C ILE A 344 -14.13 -17.12 48.40
N PRO A 345 -15.46 -17.11 48.63
CA PRO A 345 -16.11 -18.08 49.54
C PRO A 345 -16.07 -19.54 49.09
N TYR A 346 -15.54 -19.84 47.89
CA TYR A 346 -15.58 -21.16 47.27
C TYR A 346 -14.27 -21.55 46.57
N ALA A 347 -13.14 -20.91 46.89
CA ALA A 347 -11.84 -21.43 46.47
C ALA A 347 -11.46 -22.60 47.38
N HIS A 348 -11.91 -23.80 47.06
CA HIS A 348 -11.38 -25.03 47.64
C HIS A 348 -9.97 -25.25 47.09
N GLU A 349 -8.98 -24.56 47.65
CA GLU A 349 -7.59 -25.01 47.55
C GLU A 349 -7.49 -26.34 48.28
N GLY A 350 -6.94 -27.35 47.59
CA GLY A 350 -7.01 -28.76 47.97
C GLY A 350 -6.24 -29.11 49.24
N ASP A 351 -6.79 -28.79 50.40
CA ASP A 351 -6.40 -29.38 51.67
C ASP A 351 -7.21 -30.66 51.90
N GLU A 352 -6.53 -31.81 51.77
CA GLU A 352 -7.05 -33.12 52.19
C GLU A 352 -7.21 -33.18 53.72
N PRO A 353 -8.41 -33.48 54.25
CA PRO A 353 -8.56 -33.90 55.64
C PRO A 353 -8.64 -35.43 55.69
N SER A 354 -7.65 -36.02 56.36
CA SER A 354 -7.67 -37.39 56.85
C SER A 354 -8.86 -37.63 57.79
N THR A 355 -9.92 -38.29 57.32
CA THR A 355 -10.84 -39.12 58.12
C THR A 355 -11.77 -39.93 57.20
N PRO A 356 -11.97 -41.24 57.44
CA PRO A 356 -12.79 -42.07 56.56
C PRO A 356 -14.28 -41.86 56.88
N ARG A 357 -15.03 -41.31 55.91
CA ARG A 357 -16.49 -41.22 55.94
C ARG A 357 -17.05 -41.86 54.68
N GLU A 358 -18.09 -42.66 54.86
CA GLU A 358 -18.79 -43.50 53.88
C GLU A 358 -19.16 -42.81 52.55
N PRO A 359 -19.34 -43.59 51.46
CA PRO A 359 -19.38 -43.03 50.11
C PRO A 359 -20.76 -42.43 49.80
N ALA A 360 -20.84 -41.10 49.85
CA ALA A 360 -21.95 -40.36 49.28
C ALA A 360 -21.51 -39.74 47.94
N ALA A 361 -22.02 -40.33 46.86
CA ALA A 361 -22.22 -39.77 45.52
C ALA A 361 -21.14 -38.80 44.98
N LEU A 362 -20.19 -39.39 44.24
CA LEU A 362 -19.35 -38.71 43.26
C LEU A 362 -20.23 -37.89 42.30
N GLY A 363 -20.20 -36.56 42.43
CA GLY A 363 -20.62 -35.63 41.38
C GLY A 363 -19.59 -35.59 40.25
N GLY A 364 -19.36 -36.74 39.60
CA GLY A 364 -18.62 -36.82 38.35
C GLY A 364 -19.60 -36.54 37.22
N ILE A 365 -19.31 -35.54 36.38
CA ILE A 365 -20.02 -35.38 35.11
C ILE A 365 -19.55 -36.53 34.22
N ILE A 366 -20.36 -37.59 34.17
CA ILE A 366 -20.18 -38.70 33.24
C ILE A 366 -20.64 -38.18 31.88
N PHE A 367 -19.68 -37.86 31.03
CA PHE A 367 -19.94 -37.55 29.63
C PHE A 367 -20.01 -38.89 28.89
N GLU A 368 -21.22 -39.33 28.53
CA GLU A 368 -21.43 -40.41 27.58
C GLU A 368 -21.43 -39.79 26.17
N PRO A 369 -20.37 -39.96 25.36
CA PRO A 369 -20.41 -39.48 23.98
C PRO A 369 -21.49 -40.26 23.23
N GLY A 370 -22.52 -39.55 22.76
CA GLY A 370 -23.55 -40.14 21.93
C GLY A 370 -22.94 -40.63 20.61
N SER A 371 -23.16 -41.89 20.29
CA SER A 371 -22.79 -42.53 19.02
C SER A 371 -23.75 -42.14 17.89
N GLU A 372 -24.13 -40.86 17.82
CA GLU A 372 -25.06 -40.33 16.81
C GLU A 372 -24.45 -39.12 16.07
N ASP A 373 -23.14 -38.90 16.19
CA ASP A 373 -22.39 -37.83 15.51
C ASP A 373 -21.52 -38.41 14.37
N ASP A 374 -22.15 -39.34 13.66
CA ASP A 374 -21.67 -40.06 12.48
C ASP A 374 -22.16 -39.36 11.18
N MET A 375 -22.82 -38.22 11.32
CA MET A 375 -23.36 -37.43 10.21
C MET A 375 -22.46 -36.23 9.95
N ASP A 376 -21.43 -36.46 9.13
CA ASP A 376 -20.99 -35.55 8.06
C ASP A 376 -19.76 -36.16 7.31
N ASP A 377 -19.77 -37.48 7.07
CA ASP A 377 -18.82 -38.15 6.15
C ASP A 377 -19.23 -37.99 4.67
N ASP A 378 -20.30 -37.24 4.36
CA ASP A 378 -20.63 -36.81 3.00
C ASP A 378 -19.71 -35.64 2.61
N ASP A 379 -18.45 -35.96 2.31
CA ASP A 379 -17.48 -35.05 1.69
C ASP A 379 -18.07 -34.60 0.32
N PRO A 380 -18.51 -33.34 0.17
CA PRO A 380 -19.25 -32.86 -0.99
C PRO A 380 -18.39 -32.71 -2.26
N ASP A 381 -17.16 -33.22 -2.23
CA ASP A 381 -16.14 -33.14 -3.26
C ASP A 381 -15.85 -34.49 -3.97
N GLU A 382 -16.49 -35.61 -3.58
CA GLU A 382 -16.35 -36.90 -4.30
C GLU A 382 -17.00 -36.92 -5.70
N ASP A 383 -17.88 -35.97 -6.03
CA ASP A 383 -18.61 -35.95 -7.31
C ASP A 383 -17.96 -35.08 -8.41
N LEU A 384 -16.81 -34.45 -8.15
CA LEU A 384 -16.21 -33.46 -9.06
C LEU A 384 -15.11 -34.04 -9.96
N ASP A 385 -15.46 -35.04 -10.76
CA ASP A 385 -14.69 -35.43 -11.95
C ASP A 385 -15.12 -34.58 -13.17
N PHE A 386 -14.28 -33.62 -13.59
CA PHE A 386 -14.38 -32.93 -14.90
C PHE A 386 -13.02 -32.76 -15.59
#